data_AF-A0A2M6X436-F1
#
_entry.id   AF-A0A2M6X436-F1
#
_cell.length_a   1.000
_cell.length_b   1.000
_cell.length_c   1.000
_cell.angle_alpha   90.00
_cell.angle_beta   90.00
_cell.angle_gamma   90.00
#
_symmetry.space_group_name_H-M   'P 1'
#
loop_
_entity.id
_entity.type
_entity.pdbx_description
1 polymer ?
#
loop_
_entity_poly.entity_id
_entity_poly.type
_entity_poly.pdbx_seq_one_letter_code
_entity_poly.pdbx_strand_id
1 'polypeptide(L)'
;MKKARLKYRPEYPADFTFDYKDPVTLFRFLTEGGKIVPSRISKLSAYQQRMLTRAVKKARNVALLPSGSDAFDVFGRPEPISPKPMEL
;
A
#
# COMPACT_ATOMS: atom_id res chain seq x y z
N MET A 1 12.66 25.25 13.81
CA MET A 1 13.55 24.08 13.60
C MET A 1 12.89 23.12 12.62
N LYS A 2 13.54 22.77 11.49
CA LYS A 2 13.02 21.76 10.55
C LYS A 2 13.16 20.38 11.22
N LYS A 3 12.06 19.69 11.52
CA LYS A 3 12.11 18.31 12.04
C LYS A 3 12.77 17.41 10.99
N ALA A 4 13.85 16.73 11.35
CA ALA A 4 14.44 15.72 10.49
C ALA A 4 13.40 14.65 10.18
N ARG A 5 13.15 14.38 8.89
CA ARG A 5 12.19 13.34 8.49
C ARG A 5 12.83 11.99 8.78
N LEU A 6 12.35 11.30 9.83
CA LEU A 6 12.80 9.94 10.12
C LEU A 6 12.54 9.05 8.89
N LYS A 7 13.53 8.22 8.54
CA LYS A 7 13.50 7.33 7.38
C LYS A 7 12.41 6.26 7.51
N TYR A 8 12.16 5.80 8.73
CA TYR A 8 11.18 4.77 9.08
C TYR A 8 10.14 5.30 10.06
N ARG A 9 8.97 4.66 10.13
CA ARG A 9 7.97 4.98 11.17
C ARG A 9 8.39 4.39 12.53
N PRO A 10 8.42 5.18 13.61
CA PRO A 10 8.74 4.66 14.95
C PRO A 10 7.58 3.84 15.55
N GLU A 11 6.35 4.03 15.05
CA GLU A 11 5.15 3.29 15.45
C GLU A 11 5.25 1.78 15.22
N TYR A 12 6.06 1.37 14.23
CA TYR A 12 6.24 -0.03 13.84
C TYR A 12 7.71 -0.41 13.98
N PRO A 13 8.14 -0.91 15.16
CA PRO A 13 9.53 -1.34 15.37
C PRO A 13 9.91 -2.49 14.43
N ALA A 14 11.21 -2.77 14.32
CA ALA A 14 11.73 -3.78 13.40
C ALA A 14 11.10 -5.17 13.61
N ASP A 15 10.80 -5.52 14.87
CA ASP A 15 10.22 -6.80 15.28
C ASP A 15 8.69 -6.84 15.15
N PHE A 16 8.06 -5.74 14.72
CA PHE A 16 6.62 -5.67 14.54
C PHE A 16 6.16 -6.65 13.45
N THR A 17 5.25 -7.54 13.83
CA THR A 17 4.71 -8.57 12.95
C THR A 17 3.33 -8.17 12.45
N PHE A 18 3.18 -8.05 11.14
CA PHE A 18 1.89 -7.79 10.49
C PHE A 18 1.08 -9.08 10.39
N ASP A 19 -0.01 -9.18 11.17
CA ASP A 19 -0.97 -10.29 11.07
C ASP A 19 -2.10 -9.93 10.09
N TYR A 20 -2.55 -10.92 9.31
CA TYR A 20 -3.69 -10.79 8.39
C TYR A 20 -5.03 -10.67 9.12
N LYS A 21 -5.07 -11.08 10.39
CA LYS A 21 -6.26 -11.03 11.26
C LYS A 21 -6.55 -9.62 11.79
N ASP A 22 -5.63 -8.67 11.63
CA ASP A 22 -5.81 -7.28 12.01
C ASP A 22 -6.02 -6.40 10.77
N PRO A 23 -7.22 -6.37 10.18
CA PRO A 23 -7.50 -5.55 9.01
C PRO A 23 -7.36 -4.06 9.30
N VAL A 24 -7.55 -3.60 10.55
CA VAL A 24 -7.49 -2.17 10.91
C VAL A 24 -6.08 -1.62 10.71
N THR A 25 -5.07 -2.36 11.17
CA THR A 25 -3.67 -1.98 10.96
C THR A 25 -3.29 -2.07 9.48
N LEU A 26 -3.72 -3.14 8.79
CA LEU A 26 -3.40 -3.34 7.37
C LEU A 26 -4.04 -2.30 6.45
N PHE A 27 -5.26 -1.85 6.78
CA PHE A 27 -6.00 -0.85 6.00
C PHE A 27 -5.24 0.49 5.92
N ARG A 28 -4.46 0.85 6.95
CA ARG A 28 -3.61 2.05 6.96
C ARG A 28 -2.52 2.04 5.88
N PHE A 29 -2.20 0.87 5.33
CA PHE A 29 -1.22 0.71 4.27
C PHE A 29 -1.85 0.41 2.91
N LEU A 30 -3.17 0.61 2.80
CA LEU A 30 -3.88 0.59 1.53
C LEU A 30 -4.18 2.03 1.08
N THR A 31 -4.31 2.20 -0.23
CA THR A 31 -4.93 3.39 -0.82
C THR A 31 -6.45 3.30 -0.69
N GLU A 32 -7.15 4.41 -0.94
CA GLU A 32 -8.62 4.41 -1.00
C GLU A 32 -9.15 3.38 -2.00
N GLY A 33 -8.47 3.24 -3.15
CA GLY A 33 -8.77 2.22 -4.14
C GLY A 33 -8.33 0.80 -3.78
N GLY A 34 -7.97 0.55 -2.51
CA GLY A 34 -7.61 -0.77 -2.01
C GLY A 34 -6.26 -1.30 -2.50
N LYS A 35 -5.42 -0.50 -3.17
CA LYS A 35 -4.07 -0.90 -3.64
C LYS A 35 -3.06 -0.81 -2.50
N ILE A 36 -2.00 -1.63 -2.51
CA ILE A 36 -0.98 -1.59 -1.46
C ILE A 36 -0.09 -0.36 -1.67
N VAL A 37 0.08 0.44 -0.62
CA VAL A 37 0.93 1.65 -0.66
C VAL A 37 2.41 1.26 -0.84
N PRO A 38 3.15 1.88 -1.78
CA PRO A 38 4.57 1.63 -1.98
C PRO A 38 5.44 1.96 -0.76
N SER A 39 6.58 1.27 -0.62
CA SER A 39 7.52 1.43 0.52
C SER A 39 8.04 2.87 0.69
N ARG A 40 8.22 3.60 -0.41
CA ARG A 40 8.64 5.03 -0.39
C ARG A 40 7.63 5.95 0.29
N ILE A 41 6.36 5.54 0.37
CA ILE A 41 5.26 6.29 0.99
C ILE A 41 4.96 5.72 2.39
N SER A 42 4.86 4.39 2.51
CA SER A 42 4.58 3.72 3.79
C SER A 42 5.71 3.92 4.82
N LYS A 43 6.95 4.16 4.35
CA LYS A 43 8.17 4.28 5.16
C LYS A 43 8.43 3.06 6.04
N LEU A 44 8.07 1.88 5.55
CA LEU A 44 8.45 0.61 6.16
C LEU A 44 9.83 0.17 5.63
N SER A 45 10.54 -0.62 6.43
CA SER A 45 11.71 -1.35 5.95
C SER A 45 11.30 -2.33 4.82
N ALA A 46 12.23 -2.68 3.94
CA ALA A 46 11.97 -3.66 2.89
C ALA A 46 11.49 -5.01 3.44
N TYR A 47 11.98 -5.42 4.63
CA TYR A 47 11.54 -6.62 5.32
C TYR A 47 10.08 -6.51 5.77
N GLN A 48 9.75 -5.45 6.49
CA GLN A 48 8.39 -5.13 6.96
C GLN A 48 7.41 -5.03 5.78
N GLN A 49 7.79 -4.37 4.69
CA GLN A 49 6.94 -4.25 3.49
C GLN A 49 6.62 -5.62 2.87
N ARG A 50 7.57 -6.57 2.85
CA ARG A 50 7.32 -7.94 2.37
C ARG A 50 6.35 -8.67 3.28
N MET A 51 6.51 -8.55 4.60
CA MET A 51 5.58 -9.14 5.57
C MET A 51 4.17 -8.57 5.43
N LEU A 52 4.07 -7.24 5.41
CA LEU A 52 2.82 -6.51 5.18
C LEU A 52 2.14 -7.00 3.89
N THR A 53 2.87 -7.09 2.78
CA THR A 53 2.33 -7.53 1.50
C THR A 53 1.76 -8.95 1.57
N ARG A 54 2.43 -9.87 2.28
CA ARG A 54 1.93 -11.23 2.50
C ARG A 54 0.67 -11.24 3.37
N ALA A 55 0.66 -10.46 4.44
CA ALA A 55 -0.49 -10.33 5.34
C ALA A 55 -1.71 -9.76 4.61
N VAL A 56 -1.54 -8.67 3.85
CA VAL A 56 -2.61 -8.07 3.04
C VAL A 56 -3.16 -9.05 2.01
N LYS A 57 -2.29 -9.77 1.29
CA LYS A 57 -2.74 -10.78 0.31
C LYS A 57 -3.56 -11.88 0.98
N LYS A 58 -3.13 -12.36 2.15
CA LYS A 58 -3.87 -13.36 2.93
C LYS A 58 -5.21 -12.80 3.43
N ALA A 59 -5.23 -11.57 3.93
CA ALA A 59 -6.46 -10.90 4.37
C ALA A 59 -7.47 -10.73 3.23
N ARG A 60 -7.02 -10.40 2.01
CA ARG A 60 -7.88 -10.33 0.82
C ARG A 60 -8.51 -11.68 0.45
N ASN A 61 -7.76 -12.77 0.55
CA ASN A 61 -8.29 -14.11 0.28
C ASN A 61 -9.41 -14.51 1.25
N VAL A 62 -9.40 -13.98 2.48
CA VAL A 62 -10.43 -14.22 3.50
C VAL A 62 -11.47 -13.07 3.53
N ALA A 63 -11.48 -12.20 2.52
CA ALA A 63 -12.39 -11.06 2.40
C ALA A 63 -12.36 -10.05 3.57
N LEU A 64 -11.25 -9.98 4.33
CA LEU A 64 -11.06 -9.00 5.42
C LEU A 64 -10.65 -7.61 4.92
N LEU A 65 -10.14 -7.51 3.69
CA LEU A 65 -9.67 -6.27 3.07
C LEU A 65 -10.15 -6.17 1.62
N PRO A 66 -10.36 -4.95 1.11
CA PRO A 66 -10.72 -4.76 -0.29
C PRO A 66 -9.59 -5.18 -1.23
N SER A 67 -9.97 -5.78 -2.35
CA SER A 67 -9.09 -5.97 -3.50
C SER A 67 -8.91 -4.64 -4.21
N GLY A 68 -7.66 -4.28 -4.53
CA GLY A 68 -7.41 -3.08 -5.30
C GLY A 68 -7.89 -3.25 -6.73
N SER A 69 -8.86 -2.45 -7.16
CA SER A 69 -9.34 -2.42 -8.54
C SER A 69 -8.80 -1.20 -9.27
N ASP A 70 -8.62 -1.33 -10.58
CA ASP A 70 -8.21 -0.20 -11.42
C ASP A 70 -9.30 0.86 -11.57
N ALA A 71 -10.55 0.51 -11.24
CA ALA A 71 -11.69 1.41 -11.29
C ALA A 71 -11.44 2.71 -10.52
N PHE A 72 -10.81 2.66 -9.34
CA PHE A 72 -10.50 3.87 -8.56
C PHE A 72 -9.45 4.78 -9.19
N ASP A 73 -8.49 4.23 -9.94
CA ASP A 73 -7.46 5.05 -10.61
C ASP A 73 -7.99 5.69 -11.91
N VAL A 74 -9.09 5.16 -12.43
CA VAL A 74 -9.75 5.56 -13.68
C VAL A 74 -10.97 6.44 -13.43
N PHE A 75 -11.63 6.33 -12.27
CA PHE A 75 -12.81 7.11 -11.93
C PHE A 75 -12.47 8.61 -11.83
N GLY A 76 -12.94 9.40 -12.80
CA GLY A 76 -12.72 10.85 -12.87
C GLY A 76 -11.57 11.29 -13.78
N ARG A 77 -10.89 10.38 -14.48
CA ARG A 77 -10.03 10.79 -15.61
C ARG A 77 -10.90 10.96 -16.86
N PRO A 78 -10.82 12.10 -17.58
CA PRO A 78 -11.60 12.29 -18.80
C PRO A 78 -11.23 11.27 -19.88
N GLU A 79 -10.01 10.72 -19.84
CA GLU A 79 -9.57 9.67 -20.76
C GLU A 79 -8.78 8.56 -20.03
N PRO A 80 -8.90 7.29 -20.46
CA PRO A 80 -7.91 6.28 -20.13
C PRO A 80 -6.56 6.77 -20.65
N ILE A 81 -5.48 6.56 -19.90
CA ILE A 81 -4.12 6.86 -20.39
C ILE A 81 -3.90 5.96 -21.60
N SER A 82 -4.20 6.49 -22.79
CA SER A 82 -3.84 5.84 -24.04
C SER A 82 -2.32 5.72 -24.00
N PRO A 83 -1.76 4.50 -24.05
CA PRO A 83 -0.33 4.35 -24.21
C PRO A 83 -0.03 4.93 -25.60
N LYS A 84 0.27 6.23 -25.68
CA LYS A 84 0.71 6.84 -26.93
C LYS A 84 1.97 6.07 -27.32
N PRO A 85 1.96 5.29 -28.42
CA PRO A 85 3.18 4.67 -28.88
C PRO A 85 4.18 5.82 -29.10
N MET A 86 5.38 5.68 -28.54
CA MET A 86 6.47 6.60 -28.89
C MET A 86 6.77 6.34 -30.37
N GLU A 87 6.12 7.09 -31.25
CA GLU A 87 6.53 7.18 -32.65
C GLU A 87 7.94 7.78 -32.66
N LEU A 88 8.89 6.99 -33.18
CA LEU A 88 10.31 7.33 -33.35
C LEU A 88 10.49 8.26 -34.55
#